data_AF-A0A950H7M7-F1
#
_entry.id   AF-A0A950H7M7-F1
#
_cell.length_a   1.000
_cell.length_b   1.000
_cell.length_c   1.000
_cell.angle_alpha   90.00
_cell.angle_beta   90.00
_cell.angle_gamma   90.00
#
_symmetry.space_group_name_H-M   'P 1'
#
loop_
_entity.id
_entity.type
_entity.pdbx_description
1 polymer ?
#
loop_
_entity_poly.entity_id
_entity_poly.type
_entity_poly.pdbx_seq_one_letter_code
_entity_poly.pdbx_strand_id
1 'polypeptide(L)'
;MKMLYSSNPAAEIETAQGTRPAEDEVSFWSGLKARDLKLNVIKSQSIQAGLKQVAFQAEVIERTAKKPVYISEAQVWLQQAGQWKIIQAKRTELTQLEQPLSLSKNIYPAGVDAKAEIKEALAHAAREHKRVLLVFGANWCYDCHVLDLAFQRPDLAPVLSANYQVVHVDVGEGDKNQDLMQLYRVPMKKGIPALAVLDEKGNLLYSQQNGEFERARALTPQQLSAFLRKWRVSGS
;
A
#
# COMPACT_ATOMS: atom_id res chain seq x y z
N MET A 1 26.16 2.82 12.69
CA MET A 1 24.76 2.78 13.16
C MET A 1 24.61 2.61 14.66
N LYS A 2 25.36 1.72 15.34
CA LYS A 2 25.22 1.50 16.79
C LYS A 2 25.26 2.77 17.65
N MET A 3 26.12 3.74 17.30
CA MET A 3 26.23 5.02 18.02
C MET A 3 24.98 5.91 17.99
N LEU A 4 23.99 5.61 17.13
CA LEU A 4 22.73 6.35 17.07
C LEU A 4 21.77 5.92 18.19
N TYR A 5 21.94 4.74 18.78
CA TYR A 5 21.05 4.22 19.80
C TYR A 5 21.56 4.56 21.20
N SER A 6 20.63 4.87 22.11
CA SER A 6 20.92 5.13 23.52
C SER A 6 21.27 3.84 24.25
N SER A 7 22.26 3.91 25.15
CA SER A 7 22.59 2.84 26.10
C SER A 7 22.01 3.07 27.50
N ASN A 8 21.55 4.28 27.81
CA ASN A 8 20.91 4.62 29.07
C ASN A 8 19.90 5.78 28.89
N PRO A 9 18.58 5.52 28.83
CA PRO A 9 17.97 4.19 28.85
C PRO A 9 18.40 3.38 27.62
N ALA A 10 18.48 2.05 27.76
CA ALA A 10 18.74 1.20 26.61
C ALA A 10 17.61 1.34 25.59
N ALA A 11 17.94 1.45 24.31
CA ALA A 11 16.94 1.61 23.28
C ALA A 11 16.15 0.33 23.04
N GLU A 12 14.83 0.46 22.91
CA GLU A 12 13.90 -0.65 22.66
C GLU A 12 13.31 -0.58 21.25
N ILE A 13 13.30 -1.71 20.56
CA ILE A 13 12.88 -1.79 19.15
C ILE A 13 11.68 -2.70 19.04
N GLU A 14 10.52 -2.16 18.69
CA GLU A 14 9.32 -2.93 18.38
C GLU A 14 9.34 -3.41 16.93
N THR A 15 9.19 -4.73 16.74
CA THR A 15 9.04 -5.39 15.43
C THR A 15 7.78 -6.26 15.43
N ALA A 16 7.40 -6.84 14.29
CA ALA A 16 6.27 -7.77 14.25
C ALA A 16 6.54 -9.05 15.07
N GLN A 17 7.81 -9.38 15.34
CA GLN A 17 8.23 -10.53 16.15
C GLN A 17 8.43 -10.16 17.63
N GLY A 18 8.02 -8.96 18.05
CA GLY A 18 8.11 -8.46 19.42
C GLY A 18 9.25 -7.47 19.63
N THR A 19 9.50 -7.11 20.89
CA THR A 19 10.55 -6.18 21.28
C THR A 19 11.93 -6.81 21.10
N ARG A 20 12.88 -6.01 20.61
CA ARG A 20 14.27 -6.39 20.30
C ARG A 20 15.23 -5.32 20.84
N PRO A 21 16.47 -5.70 21.19
CA PRO A 21 17.52 -4.74 21.54
C PRO A 21 18.03 -3.99 20.30
N ALA A 22 18.69 -2.85 20.52
CA ALA A 22 19.27 -2.03 19.46
C ALA A 22 20.28 -2.77 18.57
N GLU A 23 21.02 -3.75 19.11
CA GLU A 23 21.96 -4.58 18.36
C GLU A 23 21.29 -5.34 17.21
N ASP A 24 20.10 -5.87 17.44
CA ASP A 24 19.34 -6.61 16.45
C ASP A 24 18.89 -5.69 15.32
N GLU A 25 18.51 -4.45 15.65
CA GLU A 25 18.10 -3.46 14.68
C GLU A 25 19.28 -2.96 13.83
N VAL A 26 20.45 -2.72 14.45
CA VAL A 26 21.69 -2.44 13.72
C VAL A 26 22.03 -3.59 12.77
N SER A 27 21.87 -4.83 13.24
CA SER A 27 22.14 -6.03 12.44
C SER A 27 21.14 -6.16 11.29
N PHE A 28 19.87 -5.87 11.52
CA PHE A 28 18.83 -5.82 10.49
C PHE A 28 19.20 -4.85 9.37
N TRP A 29 19.42 -3.57 9.69
CA TRP A 29 19.73 -2.55 8.69
C TRP A 29 21.03 -2.81 7.93
N SER A 30 22.06 -3.27 8.63
CA SER A 30 23.34 -3.64 8.01
C SER A 30 23.21 -4.90 7.14
N GLY A 31 22.32 -5.82 7.53
CA GLY A 31 22.04 -7.09 6.86
C GLY A 31 21.34 -6.93 5.51
N LEU A 32 20.60 -5.82 5.29
CA LEU A 32 19.96 -5.51 4.01
C LEU A 32 20.95 -5.34 2.86
N LYS A 33 22.25 -5.09 3.15
CA LYS A 33 23.29 -4.91 2.13
C LYS A 33 22.84 -3.94 1.02
N ALA A 34 22.26 -2.81 1.42
CA ALA A 34 21.74 -1.80 0.52
C ALA A 34 22.84 -1.30 -0.43
N ARG A 35 22.54 -1.30 -1.74
CA ARG A 35 23.30 -0.55 -2.74
C ARG A 35 22.82 0.90 -2.81
N ASP A 36 21.51 1.09 -2.66
CA ASP A 36 20.87 2.39 -2.60
C ASP A 36 19.83 2.41 -1.46
N LEU A 37 19.70 3.56 -0.81
CA LEU A 37 18.82 3.79 0.32
C LEU A 37 18.27 5.21 0.26
N LYS A 38 16.97 5.33 0.02
CA LYS A 38 16.26 6.61 0.04
C LYS A 38 15.33 6.65 1.24
N LEU A 39 15.39 7.75 2.01
CA LEU A 39 14.52 7.97 3.17
C LEU A 39 13.49 9.05 2.85
N ASN A 40 12.22 8.69 2.92
CA ASN A 40 11.09 9.62 2.82
C ASN A 40 10.55 9.88 4.22
N VAL A 41 10.74 11.10 4.73
CA VAL A 41 10.23 11.48 6.05
C VAL A 41 8.71 11.63 5.98
N ILE A 42 8.00 10.78 6.71
CA ILE A 42 6.54 10.79 6.87
C ILE A 42 6.15 11.88 7.87
N LYS A 43 6.87 11.95 8.99
CA LYS A 43 6.57 12.86 10.08
C LYS A 43 7.86 13.23 10.82
N SER A 44 7.99 14.50 11.21
CA SER A 44 9.05 14.93 12.13
C SER A 44 8.49 15.99 13.06
N GLN A 45 8.53 15.75 14.37
CA GLN A 45 7.97 16.67 15.36
C GLN A 45 8.71 16.58 16.69
N SER A 46 8.80 17.69 17.42
CA SER A 46 9.19 17.67 18.82
C SER A 46 8.00 17.19 19.66
N ILE A 47 8.23 16.21 20.54
CA ILE A 47 7.21 15.76 21.51
C ILE A 47 7.23 16.72 22.71
N GLN A 48 8.43 16.98 23.22
CA GLN A 48 8.73 17.93 24.29
C GLN A 48 10.20 18.35 24.20
N ALA A 49 10.65 19.25 25.07
CA ALA A 49 12.06 19.64 25.12
C ALA A 49 12.97 18.41 25.26
N GLY A 50 13.95 18.28 24.36
CA GLY A 50 14.88 17.15 24.35
C GLY A 50 14.31 15.82 23.83
N LEU A 51 13.03 15.73 23.43
CA LEU A 51 12.45 14.55 22.77
C LEU A 51 11.87 14.87 21.40
N LYS A 52 12.27 14.10 20.39
CA LYS A 52 11.82 14.25 19.01
C LYS A 52 11.29 12.92 18.47
N GLN A 53 10.19 12.97 17.74
CA GLN A 53 9.67 11.85 16.97
C GLN A 53 9.99 12.04 15.49
N VAL A 54 10.46 10.97 14.85
CA VAL A 54 10.67 10.91 13.40
C VAL A 54 10.04 9.63 12.88
N ALA A 55 9.14 9.73 11.91
CA ALA A 55 8.68 8.58 11.14
C ALA A 55 9.13 8.74 9.70
N PHE A 56 9.61 7.66 9.10
CA PHE A 56 10.04 7.64 7.70
C PHE A 56 9.71 6.30 7.06
N GLN A 57 9.69 6.30 5.74
CA GLN A 57 9.76 5.11 4.92
C GLN A 57 11.12 5.07 4.25
N ALA A 58 11.81 3.94 4.35
CA ALA A 58 13.01 3.65 3.59
C ALA A 58 12.64 2.84 2.33
N GLU A 59 13.07 3.33 1.19
CA GLU A 59 13.14 2.57 -0.06
C GLU A 59 14.57 2.01 -0.16
N VAL A 60 14.67 0.68 -0.18
CA VAL A 60 15.94 -0.04 -0.11
C VAL A 60 16.12 -0.85 -1.39
N ILE A 61 17.24 -0.62 -2.09
CA ILE A 61 17.65 -1.47 -3.22
C ILE A 61 18.87 -2.27 -2.78
N GLU A 62 18.67 -3.56 -2.50
CA GLU A 62 19.77 -4.46 -2.14
C GLU A 62 20.75 -4.67 -3.30
N ARG A 63 22.02 -4.97 -3.00
CA ARG A 63 23.08 -5.15 -4.02
C ARG A 63 22.74 -6.13 -5.15
N THR A 64 22.02 -7.20 -4.84
CA THR A 64 21.65 -8.25 -5.80
C THR A 64 20.22 -8.14 -6.30
N ALA A 65 19.40 -7.25 -5.71
CA ALA A 65 18.00 -7.10 -6.06
C ALA A 65 17.82 -6.15 -7.26
N LYS A 66 16.83 -6.46 -8.10
CA LYS A 66 16.43 -5.60 -9.22
C LYS A 66 15.33 -4.60 -8.85
N LYS A 67 14.58 -4.86 -7.78
CA LYS A 67 13.43 -4.07 -7.36
C LYS A 67 13.63 -3.62 -5.91
N PRO A 68 13.13 -2.42 -5.55
CA PRO A 68 13.20 -1.97 -4.18
C PRO A 68 12.28 -2.79 -3.27
N VAL A 69 12.66 -2.84 -2.00
CA VAL A 69 11.79 -3.18 -0.87
C VAL A 69 11.58 -1.95 -0.01
N TYR A 70 10.45 -1.88 0.68
CA TYR A 70 10.06 -0.73 1.48
C TYR A 70 9.88 -1.14 2.94
N ILE A 71 10.26 -0.23 3.81
CA ILE A 71 10.13 -0.41 5.25
C ILE A 71 9.80 0.92 5.91
N SER A 72 8.82 0.93 6.80
CA SER A 72 8.47 2.12 7.56
C SER A 72 8.97 1.97 9.00
N GLU A 73 9.52 3.05 9.54
CA GLU A 73 10.00 3.08 10.92
C GLU A 73 9.59 4.40 11.59
N ALA A 74 9.10 4.29 12.83
CA ALA A 74 8.88 5.43 13.72
C ALA A 74 9.88 5.37 14.87
N GLN A 75 10.63 6.44 15.07
CA GLN A 75 11.70 6.56 16.05
C GLN A 75 11.40 7.69 17.04
N VAL A 76 11.75 7.46 18.31
CA VAL A 76 11.83 8.49 19.34
C VAL A 76 13.29 8.72 19.67
N TRP A 77 13.69 9.99 19.58
CA TRP A 77 15.04 10.48 19.82
C TRP A 77 15.07 11.31 21.09
N LEU A 78 16.04 11.04 21.96
CA LEU A 78 16.34 11.78 23.18
C LEU A 78 17.66 12.54 23.04
N GLN A 79 17.69 13.80 23.46
CA GLN A 79 18.92 14.57 23.51
C GLN A 79 19.71 14.21 24.77
N GLN A 80 20.92 13.68 24.58
CA GLN A 80 21.83 13.21 25.64
C GLN A 80 23.22 13.79 25.40
N ALA A 81 23.73 14.57 26.37
CA ALA A 81 25.06 15.18 26.28
C ALA A 81 25.33 15.90 24.93
N GLY A 82 24.34 16.65 24.44
CA GLY A 82 24.43 17.38 23.17
C GLY A 82 24.24 16.54 21.91
N GLN A 83 24.01 15.22 22.01
CA GLN A 83 23.74 14.32 20.88
C GLN A 83 22.30 13.80 20.90
N TRP A 84 21.70 13.60 19.72
CA TRP A 84 20.42 12.90 19.63
C TRP A 84 20.65 11.39 19.56
N LYS A 85 19.93 10.64 20.39
CA LYS A 85 20.00 9.17 20.47
C LYS A 85 18.62 8.57 20.33
N ILE A 86 18.47 7.55 19.50
CA ILE A 86 17.26 6.73 19.40
C ILE A 86 17.09 5.99 20.73
N ILE A 87 15.97 6.18 21.39
CA ILE A 87 15.58 5.46 22.62
C ILE A 87 14.45 4.47 22.36
N GLN A 88 13.68 4.68 21.30
CA GLN A 88 12.63 3.76 20.87
C GLN A 88 12.55 3.75 19.35
N ALA A 89 12.28 2.59 18.78
CA ALA A 89 11.91 2.48 17.38
C ALA A 89 10.78 1.46 17.20
N LYS A 90 9.96 1.66 16.18
CA LYS A 90 8.95 0.70 15.76
C LYS A 90 9.03 0.55 14.26
N ARG A 91 9.37 -0.64 13.79
CA ARG A 91 9.60 -0.93 12.38
C ARG A 91 8.59 -1.93 11.84
N THR A 92 8.17 -1.74 10.60
CA THR A 92 7.34 -2.71 9.87
C THR A 92 8.16 -3.88 9.34
N GLU A 93 7.48 -4.93 8.89
CA GLU A 93 8.09 -5.92 8.00
C GLU A 93 8.50 -5.27 6.66
N LEU A 94 9.39 -5.95 5.95
CA LEU A 94 9.73 -5.60 4.57
C LEU A 94 8.52 -5.83 3.65
N THR A 95 8.26 -4.86 2.79
CA THR A 95 7.18 -4.92 1.79
C THR A 95 7.76 -4.72 0.39
N GLN A 96 7.10 -5.29 -0.63
CA GLN A 96 7.52 -5.13 -2.03
C GLN A 96 6.74 -4.04 -2.78
N LEU A 97 5.68 -3.53 -2.14
CA LEU A 97 4.88 -2.41 -2.61
C LEU A 97 5.21 -1.17 -1.77
N GLU A 98 5.25 -0.02 -2.43
CA GLU A 98 5.40 1.25 -1.76
C GLU A 98 4.20 1.49 -0.86
N GLN A 99 4.45 1.94 0.37
CA GLN A 99 3.41 2.27 1.32
C GLN A 99 3.10 3.78 1.25
N PRO A 100 1.84 4.21 1.39
CA PRO A 100 1.50 5.63 1.35
C PRO A 100 2.14 6.40 2.51
N LEU A 101 2.77 7.53 2.18
CA LEU A 101 3.33 8.46 3.17
C LEU A 101 2.24 9.27 3.88
N SER A 102 1.07 9.43 3.25
CA SER A 102 -0.13 10.02 3.84
C SER A 102 -1.38 9.48 3.14
N LEU A 103 -2.54 9.62 3.77
CA LEU A 103 -3.84 9.28 3.17
C LEU A 103 -4.55 10.50 2.56
N SER A 104 -3.80 11.57 2.23
CA SER A 104 -4.38 12.83 1.73
C SER A 104 -4.88 12.76 0.29
N LYS A 105 -4.43 11.78 -0.50
CA LYS A 105 -4.88 11.58 -1.88
C LYS A 105 -6.37 11.22 -1.88
N ASN A 106 -7.17 12.00 -2.59
CA ASN A 106 -8.59 11.68 -2.81
C ASN A 106 -8.73 10.69 -3.97
N ILE A 107 -8.70 9.39 -3.66
CA ILE A 107 -8.87 8.28 -4.61
C ILE A 107 -10.37 8.05 -4.90
N TYR A 108 -11.22 8.30 -3.91
CA TYR A 108 -12.67 8.09 -3.96
C TYR A 108 -13.42 9.43 -3.74
N PRO A 109 -13.61 10.25 -4.79
CA PRO A 109 -14.24 11.56 -4.63
C PRO A 109 -15.70 11.46 -4.17
N ALA A 110 -16.08 12.34 -3.24
CA ALA A 110 -17.46 12.41 -2.76
C ALA A 110 -18.41 12.93 -3.85
N GLY A 111 -19.67 12.47 -3.82
CA GLY A 111 -20.72 12.92 -4.74
C GLY A 111 -20.68 12.28 -6.13
N VAL A 112 -19.77 11.32 -6.35
CA VAL A 112 -19.69 10.54 -7.60
C VAL A 112 -20.81 9.50 -7.66
N ASP A 113 -21.51 9.44 -8.78
CA ASP A 113 -22.44 8.35 -9.09
C ASP A 113 -21.68 7.16 -9.68
N ALA A 114 -21.36 6.20 -8.81
CA ALA A 114 -20.63 4.99 -9.20
C ALA A 114 -21.36 4.17 -10.28
N LYS A 115 -22.70 4.20 -10.35
CA LYS A 115 -23.45 3.48 -11.39
C LYS A 115 -23.25 4.13 -12.75
N ALA A 116 -23.26 5.47 -12.77
CA ALA A 116 -22.98 6.23 -13.99
C ALA A 116 -21.54 6.00 -14.48
N GLU A 117 -20.55 6.05 -13.59
CA GLU A 117 -19.15 5.78 -13.96
C GLU A 117 -18.93 4.35 -14.47
N ILE A 118 -19.55 3.35 -13.84
CA ILE A 118 -19.47 1.96 -14.34
C ILE A 118 -20.09 1.85 -15.73
N LYS A 119 -21.25 2.48 -15.95
CA LYS A 119 -21.91 2.49 -17.27
C LYS A 119 -21.04 3.15 -18.34
N GLU A 120 -20.40 4.26 -18.01
CA GLU A 120 -19.46 4.93 -18.89
C GLU A 120 -18.24 4.05 -19.18
N ALA A 121 -17.61 3.50 -18.14
CA ALA A 121 -16.46 2.62 -18.27
C ALA A 121 -16.76 1.39 -19.14
N LEU A 122 -17.96 0.81 -19.06
CA LEU A 122 -18.39 -0.27 -19.95
C LEU A 122 -18.47 0.17 -21.41
N ALA A 123 -19.03 1.35 -21.67
CA ALA A 123 -19.09 1.91 -23.03
C ALA A 123 -17.68 2.17 -23.59
N HIS A 124 -16.74 2.66 -22.78
CA HIS A 124 -15.33 2.83 -23.17
C HIS A 124 -14.64 1.49 -23.38
N ALA A 125 -14.83 0.53 -22.48
CA ALA A 125 -14.25 -0.80 -22.55
C ALA A 125 -14.67 -1.55 -23.82
N ALA A 126 -15.93 -1.41 -24.24
CA ALA A 126 -16.43 -2.01 -25.48
C ALA A 126 -15.78 -1.42 -26.74
N ARG A 127 -15.52 -0.11 -26.77
CA ARG A 127 -14.86 0.57 -27.91
C ARG A 127 -13.36 0.26 -27.98
N GLU A 128 -12.71 0.13 -26.82
CA GLU A 128 -11.25 -0.04 -26.72
C GLU A 128 -10.82 -1.51 -26.56
N HIS A 129 -11.76 -2.46 -26.59
CA HIS A 129 -11.51 -3.88 -26.34
C HIS A 129 -10.76 -4.10 -25.02
N LYS A 130 -11.30 -3.53 -23.93
CA LYS A 130 -10.79 -3.65 -22.56
C LYS A 130 -11.80 -4.33 -21.66
N ARG A 131 -11.36 -4.72 -20.46
CA ARG A 131 -12.23 -5.11 -19.33
C ARG A 131 -12.53 -3.89 -18.47
N VAL A 132 -13.51 -4.02 -17.56
CA VAL A 132 -13.69 -3.04 -16.48
C VAL A 132 -13.17 -3.65 -15.18
N LEU A 133 -12.27 -2.95 -14.50
CA LEU A 133 -11.77 -3.29 -13.16
C LEU A 133 -12.45 -2.38 -12.14
N LEU A 134 -13.32 -2.94 -11.32
CA LEU A 134 -13.93 -2.24 -10.19
C LEU A 134 -13.03 -2.37 -8.97
N VAL A 135 -12.70 -1.24 -8.35
CA VAL A 135 -11.93 -1.15 -7.12
C VAL A 135 -12.85 -0.59 -6.03
N PHE A 136 -13.37 -1.45 -5.17
CA PHE A 136 -14.18 -1.04 -4.03
C PHE A 136 -13.27 -0.65 -2.87
N GLY A 137 -13.49 0.55 -2.32
CA GLY A 137 -12.70 1.05 -1.20
C GLY A 137 -13.14 2.41 -0.73
N ALA A 138 -12.29 3.07 0.05
CA ALA A 138 -12.56 4.38 0.62
C ALA A 138 -11.24 5.12 0.89
N ASN A 139 -11.31 6.46 1.00
CA ASN A 139 -10.11 7.28 1.24
C ASN A 139 -9.47 7.06 2.61
N TRP A 140 -10.22 6.61 3.62
CA TRP A 140 -9.67 6.30 4.95
C TRP A 140 -8.93 4.95 4.99
N CYS A 141 -9.13 4.09 3.98
CA CYS A 141 -8.58 2.75 3.93
C CYS A 141 -7.12 2.76 3.46
N TYR A 142 -6.19 2.47 4.38
CA TYR A 142 -4.76 2.48 4.08
C TYR A 142 -4.36 1.52 2.95
N ASP A 143 -4.86 0.28 2.96
CA ASP A 143 -4.53 -0.70 1.91
C ASP A 143 -5.08 -0.29 0.53
N CYS A 144 -6.15 0.52 0.49
CA CYS A 144 -6.69 1.07 -0.74
C CYS A 144 -5.69 2.06 -1.38
N HIS A 145 -5.00 2.87 -0.57
CA HIS A 145 -3.91 3.73 -1.03
C HIS A 145 -2.67 2.94 -1.45
N VAL A 146 -2.36 1.83 -0.77
CA VAL A 146 -1.26 0.93 -1.21
C VAL A 146 -1.56 0.36 -2.59
N LEU A 147 -2.78 -0.11 -2.82
CA LEU A 147 -3.18 -0.67 -4.11
C LEU A 147 -3.14 0.38 -5.22
N ASP A 148 -3.63 1.60 -4.96
CA ASP A 148 -3.57 2.72 -5.89
C ASP A 148 -2.13 3.13 -6.25
N LEU A 149 -1.20 3.15 -5.28
CA LEU A 149 0.23 3.36 -5.56
C LEU A 149 0.81 2.21 -6.38
N ALA A 150 0.43 0.97 -6.07
CA ALA A 150 0.88 -0.19 -6.84
C ALA A 150 0.44 -0.10 -8.31
N PHE A 151 -0.77 0.38 -8.58
CA PHE A 151 -1.31 0.56 -9.93
C PHE A 151 -0.55 1.61 -10.77
N GLN A 152 0.16 2.54 -10.12
CA GLN A 152 0.99 3.56 -10.79
C GLN A 152 2.42 3.07 -11.08
N ARG A 153 2.80 1.88 -10.60
CA ARG A 153 4.16 1.37 -10.79
C ARG A 153 4.47 1.14 -12.27
N PRO A 154 5.72 1.42 -12.73
CA PRO A 154 6.12 1.20 -14.12
C PRO A 154 5.96 -0.24 -14.62
N ASP A 155 6.00 -1.23 -13.72
CA ASP A 155 5.82 -2.65 -14.06
C ASP A 155 4.35 -3.12 -14.06
N LEU A 156 3.40 -2.31 -13.59
CA LEU A 156 1.97 -2.64 -13.51
C LEU A 156 1.09 -1.70 -14.34
N ALA A 157 1.37 -0.39 -14.34
CA ALA A 157 0.58 0.62 -15.04
C ALA A 157 0.37 0.33 -16.54
N PRO A 158 1.38 -0.16 -17.31
CA PRO A 158 1.17 -0.52 -18.71
C PRO A 158 0.20 -1.70 -18.90
N VAL A 159 0.20 -2.68 -17.98
CA VAL A 159 -0.73 -3.81 -18.03
C VAL A 159 -2.15 -3.33 -17.71
N LEU A 160 -2.31 -2.45 -16.73
CA LEU A 160 -3.61 -1.85 -16.40
C LEU A 160 -4.17 -1.05 -17.58
N SER A 161 -3.45 -0.03 -18.02
CA SER A 161 -3.90 0.90 -19.06
C SER A 161 -4.22 0.21 -20.40
N ALA A 162 -3.47 -0.84 -20.77
CA ALA A 162 -3.71 -1.58 -21.99
C ALA A 162 -4.96 -2.48 -21.93
N ASN A 163 -5.37 -2.96 -20.75
CA ASN A 163 -6.35 -4.03 -20.64
C ASN A 163 -7.61 -3.67 -19.85
N TYR A 164 -7.61 -2.55 -19.12
CA TYR A 164 -8.68 -2.21 -18.18
C TYR A 164 -9.11 -0.74 -18.27
N GLN A 165 -10.42 -0.53 -18.15
CA GLN A 165 -11.01 0.70 -17.64
C GLN A 165 -11.18 0.52 -16.12
N VAL A 166 -10.52 1.35 -15.32
CA VAL A 166 -10.54 1.23 -13.85
C VAL A 166 -11.60 2.18 -13.29
N VAL A 167 -12.48 1.68 -12.43
CA VAL A 167 -13.50 2.47 -11.72
C VAL A 167 -13.33 2.28 -10.22
N HIS A 168 -13.16 3.39 -9.49
CA HIS A 168 -13.07 3.39 -8.04
C HIS A 168 -14.46 3.60 -7.44
N VAL A 169 -14.96 2.62 -6.71
CA VAL A 169 -16.31 2.64 -6.11
C VAL A 169 -16.19 2.93 -4.62
N ASP A 170 -16.59 4.14 -4.20
CA ASP A 170 -16.60 4.55 -2.79
C ASP A 170 -17.62 3.74 -2.00
N VAL A 171 -17.16 3.01 -0.98
CA VAL A 171 -18.05 2.25 -0.07
C VAL A 171 -18.31 2.99 1.24
N GLY A 172 -17.76 4.19 1.43
CA GLY A 172 -17.87 4.94 2.67
C GLY A 172 -17.30 4.17 3.86
N GLU A 173 -17.99 4.22 4.99
CA GLU A 173 -17.68 3.38 6.17
C GLU A 173 -18.40 2.02 6.09
N GLY A 174 -18.76 1.58 4.88
CA GLY A 174 -19.64 0.43 4.62
C GLY A 174 -21.11 0.80 4.44
N ASP A 175 -21.41 2.08 4.25
CA ASP A 175 -22.75 2.65 4.14
C ASP A 175 -23.08 3.14 2.71
N LYS A 176 -22.13 3.11 1.78
CA LYS A 176 -22.33 3.50 0.38
C LYS A 176 -22.14 2.32 -0.57
N ASN A 177 -22.85 2.37 -1.70
CA ASN A 177 -22.69 1.46 -2.84
C ASN A 177 -22.70 -0.04 -2.48
N GLN A 178 -23.36 -0.41 -1.38
CA GLN A 178 -23.46 -1.79 -0.93
C GLN A 178 -24.29 -2.65 -1.90
N ASP A 179 -25.22 -2.04 -2.62
CA ASP A 179 -25.96 -2.66 -3.70
C ASP A 179 -25.05 -3.04 -4.88
N LEU A 180 -24.03 -2.21 -5.21
CA LEU A 180 -23.01 -2.54 -6.20
C LEU A 180 -22.10 -3.68 -5.72
N MET A 181 -21.67 -3.64 -4.46
CA MET A 181 -20.92 -4.76 -3.87
C MET A 181 -21.70 -6.07 -3.96
N GLN A 182 -23.00 -6.05 -3.64
CA GLN A 182 -23.87 -7.21 -3.76
C GLN A 182 -24.05 -7.66 -5.22
N LEU A 183 -24.30 -6.72 -6.14
CA LEU A 183 -24.47 -6.98 -7.57
C LEU A 183 -23.26 -7.72 -8.14
N TYR A 184 -22.06 -7.27 -7.81
CA TYR A 184 -20.81 -7.87 -8.26
C TYR A 184 -20.26 -8.95 -7.31
N ARG A 185 -21.08 -9.38 -6.35
CA ARG A 185 -20.81 -10.48 -5.41
C ARG A 185 -19.60 -10.25 -4.51
N VAL A 186 -19.16 -9.01 -4.31
CA VAL A 186 -18.03 -8.67 -3.44
C VAL A 186 -18.51 -8.58 -1.98
N PRO A 187 -18.10 -9.49 -1.09
CA PRO A 187 -18.58 -9.49 0.29
C PRO A 187 -17.84 -8.43 1.13
N MET A 188 -18.53 -7.36 1.53
CA MET A 188 -17.96 -6.28 2.37
C MET A 188 -17.29 -6.79 3.66
N LYS A 189 -17.82 -7.87 4.25
CA LYS A 189 -17.23 -8.54 5.44
C LYS A 189 -15.82 -9.11 5.24
N LYS A 190 -15.31 -9.15 4.01
CA LYS A 190 -13.94 -9.56 3.68
C LYS A 190 -12.98 -8.38 3.49
N GLY A 191 -13.46 -7.17 3.79
CA GLY A 191 -12.66 -5.97 3.81
C GLY A 191 -12.40 -5.37 2.43
N ILE A 192 -11.75 -4.21 2.47
CA ILE A 192 -11.35 -3.40 1.32
C ILE A 192 -9.82 -3.15 1.37
N PRO A 193 -9.16 -2.92 0.23
CA PRO A 193 -9.73 -2.86 -1.10
C PRO A 193 -10.21 -4.22 -1.60
N ALA A 194 -11.25 -4.20 -2.42
CA ALA A 194 -11.79 -5.39 -3.05
C ALA A 194 -11.95 -5.19 -4.55
N LEU A 195 -11.61 -6.21 -5.33
CA LEU A 195 -11.60 -6.13 -6.79
C LEU A 195 -12.70 -6.99 -7.42
N ALA A 196 -13.33 -6.46 -8.47
CA ALA A 196 -14.15 -7.22 -9.40
C ALA A 196 -13.74 -6.90 -10.84
N VAL A 197 -13.82 -7.90 -11.73
CA VAL A 197 -13.53 -7.73 -13.16
C VAL A 197 -14.79 -8.03 -13.94
N LEU A 198 -15.15 -7.12 -14.85
CA LEU A 198 -16.26 -7.28 -15.77
C LEU A 198 -15.73 -7.41 -17.21
N ASP A 199 -16.46 -8.15 -18.05
CA ASP A 199 -16.32 -8.03 -19.51
C ASP A 199 -16.88 -6.68 -20.03
N GLU A 200 -16.69 -6.39 -21.31
CA GLU A 200 -17.19 -5.15 -21.90
C GLU A 200 -18.71 -5.02 -21.95
N LYS A 201 -19.45 -6.11 -21.68
CA LYS A 201 -20.92 -6.15 -21.60
C LYS A 201 -21.43 -6.04 -20.16
N GLY A 202 -20.52 -5.99 -19.17
CA GLY A 202 -20.84 -5.88 -17.76
C GLY A 202 -21.02 -7.23 -17.06
N ASN A 203 -20.74 -8.35 -17.71
CA ASN A 203 -20.79 -9.66 -17.06
C ASN A 203 -19.61 -9.81 -16.11
N LEU A 204 -19.89 -10.30 -14.90
CA LEU A 204 -18.88 -10.55 -13.87
C LEU A 204 -17.99 -11.73 -14.27
N LEU A 205 -16.69 -11.46 -14.45
CA LEU A 205 -15.65 -12.47 -14.71
C LEU A 205 -14.94 -12.89 -13.42
N TYR A 206 -14.69 -11.93 -12.53
CA TYR A 206 -14.04 -12.16 -11.24
C TYR A 206 -14.68 -11.30 -10.17
N SER A 207 -14.78 -11.87 -8.96
CA SER A 207 -15.06 -11.14 -7.73
C SER A 207 -14.13 -11.65 -6.65
N GLN A 208 -13.51 -10.73 -5.91
CA GLN A 208 -12.90 -11.06 -4.62
C GLN A 208 -13.98 -11.67 -3.71
N GLN A 209 -13.66 -12.80 -3.07
CA GLN A 209 -14.58 -13.52 -2.17
C GLN A 209 -13.98 -13.75 -0.78
N ASN A 210 -12.67 -13.62 -0.64
CA ASN A 210 -11.94 -14.11 0.53
C ASN A 210 -10.92 -13.10 1.08
N GLY A 211 -10.99 -11.84 0.65
CA GLY A 211 -10.08 -10.79 1.12
C GLY A 211 -8.73 -10.83 0.40
N GLU A 212 -8.68 -11.32 -0.84
CA GLU A 212 -7.45 -11.47 -1.64
C GLU A 212 -6.61 -10.18 -1.69
N PHE A 213 -7.27 -9.02 -1.69
CA PHE A 213 -6.65 -7.69 -1.76
C PHE A 213 -6.83 -6.85 -0.48
N GLU A 214 -7.53 -7.36 0.55
CA GLU A 214 -7.79 -6.62 1.81
C GLU A 214 -6.48 -6.15 2.46
N ARG A 215 -5.47 -7.02 2.47
CA ARG A 215 -4.12 -6.71 2.96
C ARG A 215 -3.17 -6.36 1.82
N ALA A 216 -3.54 -5.41 0.98
CA ALA A 216 -2.76 -4.99 -0.19
C ALA A 216 -1.28 -4.70 0.15
N ARG A 217 -0.99 -4.16 1.35
CA ARG A 217 0.38 -3.94 1.86
C ARG A 217 1.29 -5.17 1.88
N ALA A 218 0.70 -6.37 1.98
CA ALA A 218 1.42 -7.64 2.03
C ALA A 218 1.56 -8.29 0.64
N LEU A 219 0.94 -7.71 -0.40
CA LEU A 219 1.05 -8.22 -1.76
C LEU A 219 2.40 -7.88 -2.38
N THR A 220 2.73 -8.64 -3.41
CA THR A 220 3.90 -8.40 -4.27
C THR A 220 3.45 -7.85 -5.62
N PRO A 221 4.31 -7.08 -6.32
CA PRO A 221 4.05 -6.68 -7.71
C PRO A 221 3.75 -7.88 -8.62
N GLN A 222 4.35 -9.04 -8.35
CA GLN A 222 4.17 -10.27 -9.11
C GLN A 222 2.77 -10.86 -8.93
N GLN A 223 2.23 -10.87 -7.70
CA GLN A 223 0.86 -11.29 -7.44
C GLN A 223 -0.15 -10.38 -8.15
N LEU A 224 0.03 -9.05 -8.07
CA LEU A 224 -0.82 -8.09 -8.79
C LEU A 224 -0.71 -8.25 -10.30
N SER A 225 0.52 -8.37 -10.83
CA SER A 225 0.72 -8.62 -12.27
C SER A 225 0.10 -9.94 -12.71
N ALA A 226 0.18 -11.01 -11.90
CA ALA A 226 -0.41 -12.29 -12.24
C ALA A 226 -1.94 -12.18 -12.30
N PHE A 227 -2.56 -11.48 -11.35
CA PHE A 227 -3.98 -11.19 -11.35
C PHE A 227 -4.41 -10.41 -12.60
N LEU A 228 -3.75 -9.28 -12.88
CA LEU A 228 -4.06 -8.42 -14.03
C LEU A 228 -3.81 -9.12 -15.38
N ARG A 229 -2.83 -10.01 -15.47
CA ARG A 229 -2.59 -10.79 -16.70
C ARG A 229 -3.58 -11.95 -16.86
N LYS A 230 -4.03 -12.54 -15.76
CA LYS A 230 -5.03 -13.63 -15.79
C LYS A 230 -6.37 -13.14 -16.33
N TRP A 231 -6.77 -11.92 -15.98
CA TRP A 231 -8.09 -11.37 -16.31
C TRP A 231 -8.09 -10.34 -17.43
N ARG A 232 -6.99 -10.22 -18.18
CA ARG A 232 -6.93 -9.33 -19.34
C ARG A 232 -7.91 -9.79 -20.42
N VAL A 233 -8.13 -8.97 -21.43
CA VAL A 233 -8.84 -9.42 -22.63
C VAL A 233 -8.02 -10.54 -23.28
N SER A 234 -8.58 -11.75 -23.33
CA SER A 234 -8.02 -12.83 -24.14
C SER A 234 -8.19 -12.43 -25.60
N GLY A 235 -7.10 -12.38 -26.36
CA GLY A 235 -7.19 -12.17 -27.80
C GLY A 235 -8.10 -13.23 -28.42
N SER A 236 -9.04 -12.80 -29.24
CA SER A 236 -9.73 -13.64 -30.22
C SER A 236 -8.73 -14.20 -31.22
#